data_AF-A0A5A7ZPG1-F1
#
_entry.id   AF-A0A5A7ZPG1-F1
#
_cell.length_a   1.000
_cell.length_b   1.000
_cell.length_c   1.000
_cell.angle_alpha   90.00
_cell.angle_beta   90.00
_cell.angle_gamma   90.00
#
_symmetry.space_group_name_H-M   'P 1'
#
loop_
_entity.id
_entity.type
_entity.pdbx_description
1 polymer ?
#
loop_
_entity_poly.entity_id
_entity_poly.type
_entity_poly.pdbx_seq_one_letter_code
_entity_poly.pdbx_strand_id
1 'polypeptide(L)'
;MVGFIWWIWHLPYIMKFRSEGEIPNTLPVGRLTFFLIGMINVACWTVMYTEIFRITKSVWPLVIMHTMEDAVINPLLLLGFVSVEKNQAFLFSLSVGMIPTILYLTVGLAIRKWRKKQEYGKAS
;
A
#
# COMPACT_ATOMS: atom_id res chain seq x y z
N MET A 1 9.83 -4.84 -8.83
CA MET A 1 10.07 -4.04 -10.06
C MET A 1 8.78 -3.42 -10.57
N VAL A 2 7.73 -4.20 -10.87
CA VAL A 2 6.43 -3.67 -11.35
C VAL A 2 5.80 -2.62 -10.42
N GLY A 3 5.79 -2.84 -9.10
CA GLY A 3 5.24 -1.86 -8.15
C GLY A 3 5.90 -0.48 -8.22
N PHE A 4 7.23 -0.43 -8.40
CA PHE A 4 7.93 0.85 -8.54
C PHE A 4 7.60 1.57 -9.85
N ILE A 5 7.44 0.82 -10.95
CA ILE A 5 7.03 1.40 -12.24
C ILE A 5 5.64 2.03 -12.11
N TRP A 6 4.72 1.34 -11.43
CA TRP A 6 3.40 1.86 -11.12
C TRP A 6 3.44 3.12 -10.25
N TRP A 7 4.25 3.16 -9.20
CA TRP A 7 4.37 4.36 -8.36
C TRP A 7 5.03 5.54 -9.09
N ILE A 8 6.04 5.29 -9.91
CA ILE A 8 6.68 6.31 -10.74
C ILE A 8 5.68 6.87 -11.78
N TRP A 9 4.78 6.04 -12.30
CA TRP A 9 3.72 6.51 -13.19
C TRP A 9 2.78 7.53 -12.50
N HIS A 10 2.61 7.46 -11.19
CA HIS A 10 1.85 8.44 -10.40
C HIS A 10 2.60 9.75 -10.14
N LEU A 11 3.89 9.85 -10.47
CA LEU A 11 4.70 11.05 -10.20
C LEU A 11 4.10 12.34 -10.81
N PRO A 12 3.69 12.39 -12.09
CA PRO A 12 3.11 13.61 -12.66
C PRO A 12 1.80 13.99 -11.98
N TYR A 13 1.01 12.99 -11.58
CA TYR A 13 -0.24 13.19 -10.87
C TYR A 13 -0.02 13.81 -9.48
N ILE A 14 0.90 13.24 -8.69
CA ILE A 14 1.27 13.75 -7.35
C ILE A 14 1.84 15.17 -7.43
N MET A 15 2.65 15.45 -8.45
CA MET A 15 3.36 16.72 -8.56
C MET A 15 2.51 17.85 -9.16
N LYS A 16 1.60 17.56 -10.10
CA LYS A 16 0.92 18.58 -10.90
C LYS A 16 -0.61 18.61 -10.75
N PHE A 17 -1.26 17.46 -10.57
CA PHE A 17 -2.73 17.35 -10.64
C PHE A 17 -3.40 17.25 -9.27
N ARG A 18 -2.72 16.72 -8.26
CA ARG A 18 -3.26 16.62 -6.90
C ARG A 18 -3.33 18.02 -6.26
N SER A 19 -4.51 18.37 -5.72
CA SER A 19 -4.76 19.72 -5.20
C SER A 19 -3.92 20.01 -3.94
N GLU A 20 -3.70 21.28 -3.63
CA GLU A 20 -2.89 21.70 -2.46
C GLU A 20 -3.48 21.24 -1.11
N GLY A 21 -4.76 20.87 -1.06
CA GLY A 21 -5.43 20.39 0.15
C GLY A 21 -5.40 18.86 0.34
N GLU A 22 -5.30 18.06 -0.72
CA GLU A 22 -5.41 16.59 -0.61
C GLU A 22 -4.17 15.92 -0.01
N ILE A 23 -2.98 16.49 -0.24
CA ILE A 23 -1.75 15.96 0.37
C ILE A 23 -1.76 16.23 1.87
N PRO A 24 -1.93 17.48 2.37
CA PRO A 24 -1.98 17.73 3.81
C PRO A 24 -3.10 17.01 4.56
N ASN A 25 -4.22 16.70 3.87
CA ASN A 25 -5.33 15.95 4.45
C ASN A 25 -5.04 14.44 4.57
N THR A 26 -4.12 13.90 3.77
CA THR A 26 -3.71 12.48 3.84
C THR A 26 -2.46 12.29 4.69
N LEU A 27 -1.45 13.14 4.51
CA LEU A 27 -0.25 13.26 5.33
C LEU A 27 0.22 14.73 5.31
N PRO A 28 0.40 15.41 6.45
CA PRO A 28 0.83 16.80 6.51
C PRO A 28 2.32 16.98 6.18
N VAL A 29 2.71 16.58 4.97
CA VAL A 29 4.09 16.61 4.46
C VAL A 29 4.13 17.22 3.06
N GLY A 30 5.31 17.69 2.63
CA GLY A 30 5.51 18.19 1.27
C GLY A 30 5.35 17.10 0.20
N ARG A 31 5.07 17.50 -1.05
CA ARG A 31 4.83 16.58 -2.18
C ARG A 31 5.96 15.55 -2.38
N LEU A 32 7.20 16.00 -2.26
CA LEU A 32 8.39 15.14 -2.40
C LEU A 32 8.49 14.12 -1.27
N THR A 33 8.29 14.54 -0.02
CA THR A 33 8.30 13.64 1.14
C THR A 33 7.18 12.62 1.05
N PHE A 34 5.99 13.03 0.62
CA PHE A 34 4.87 12.11 0.36
C PHE A 34 5.24 11.05 -0.68
N PHE A 35 5.88 11.46 -1.79
CA PHE A 35 6.33 10.54 -2.82
C PHE A 35 7.36 9.51 -2.29
N LEU A 36 8.31 9.94 -1.46
CA LEU A 36 9.31 9.06 -0.86
C LEU A 36 8.70 8.07 0.15
N ILE A 37 7.76 8.52 0.97
CA ILE A 37 7.01 7.64 1.88
C ILE A 37 6.22 6.60 1.07
N GLY A 38 5.55 7.03 0.00
CA GLY A 38 4.83 6.12 -0.90
C GLY A 38 5.73 5.10 -1.60
N MET A 39 6.96 5.48 -1.97
CA MET A 39 7.95 4.53 -2.51
C MET A 39 8.25 3.38 -1.54
N ILE A 40 8.43 3.70 -0.25
CA ILE A 40 8.65 2.69 0.80
C ILE A 40 7.40 1.83 0.96
N ASN A 41 6.22 2.44 1.01
CA ASN A 41 4.94 1.74 1.16
C ASN A 41 4.71 0.74 0.03
N VAL A 42 4.89 1.15 -1.22
CA VAL A 42 4.73 0.28 -2.40
C VAL A 42 5.73 -0.87 -2.40
N ALA A 43 6.96 -0.64 -1.93
CA ALA A 43 7.94 -1.71 -1.75
C ALA A 43 7.45 -2.77 -0.75
N CYS A 44 6.89 -2.34 0.38
CA CYS A 44 6.31 -3.24 1.39
C CYS A 44 5.09 -4.00 0.87
N TRP A 45 4.15 -3.31 0.21
CA TRP A 45 2.93 -3.93 -0.33
C TRP A 45 3.23 -4.95 -1.42
N THR A 46 4.22 -4.69 -2.25
CA THR A 46 4.64 -5.59 -3.33
C THR A 46 5.00 -6.98 -2.79
N VAL A 47 5.54 -7.09 -1.57
CA VAL A 47 5.87 -8.38 -0.94
C VAL A 47 4.61 -9.23 -0.77
N MET A 48 3.57 -8.66 -0.15
CA MET A 48 2.30 -9.36 0.09
C MET A 48 1.61 -9.73 -1.23
N TYR A 49 1.48 -8.77 -2.16
CA TYR A 49 0.84 -8.98 -3.46
C TYR A 49 1.53 -10.09 -4.26
N THR A 50 2.87 -10.11 -4.25
CA THR A 50 3.65 -11.14 -4.94
C THR A 50 3.41 -12.53 -4.36
N GLU A 51 3.34 -12.67 -3.04
CA GLU A 51 3.14 -13.97 -2.40
C GLU A 51 1.70 -14.47 -2.57
N ILE A 52 0.70 -13.58 -2.52
CA ILE A 52 -0.69 -13.94 -2.85
C ILE A 52 -0.78 -14.42 -4.30
N PHE A 53 -0.17 -13.71 -5.25
CA PHE A 53 -0.13 -14.14 -6.65
C PHE A 53 0.56 -15.50 -6.80
N ARG A 54 1.68 -15.73 -6.10
CA ARG A 54 2.41 -17.00 -6.19
C ARG A 54 1.61 -18.20 -5.71
N ILE A 55 0.80 -18.02 -4.67
CA ILE A 55 -0.07 -19.06 -4.09
C ILE A 55 -1.29 -19.30 -4.97
N THR A 56 -1.98 -18.23 -5.37
CA THR A 56 -3.25 -18.32 -6.10
C THR A 56 -3.09 -18.51 -7.60
N LYS A 57 -1.91 -18.18 -8.14
CA LYS A 57 -1.62 -18.11 -9.59
C LYS A 57 -2.61 -17.25 -10.38
N SER A 58 -3.26 -16.31 -9.71
CA SER A 58 -4.31 -15.46 -10.27
C SER A 58 -4.05 -14.00 -9.95
N VAL A 59 -4.33 -13.13 -10.90
CA VAL A 59 -4.24 -11.67 -10.72
C VAL A 59 -5.48 -11.08 -10.05
N TRP A 60 -6.60 -11.81 -10.05
CA TRP A 60 -7.89 -11.32 -9.52
C TRP A 60 -7.84 -10.89 -8.06
N PRO A 61 -7.19 -11.62 -7.13
CA PRO A 61 -7.06 -11.15 -5.74
C PRO A 61 -6.38 -9.78 -5.65
N LEU A 62 -5.38 -9.53 -6.50
CA LEU A 62 -4.65 -8.26 -6.51
C LEU A 62 -5.53 -7.13 -7.06
N VAL A 63 -6.31 -7.40 -8.10
CA VAL A 63 -7.28 -6.45 -8.67
C VAL A 63 -8.35 -6.07 -7.63
N ILE A 64 -8.90 -7.06 -6.92
CA ILE A 64 -9.92 -6.83 -5.90
C ILE A 64 -9.35 -6.01 -4.74
N MET A 65 -8.17 -6.36 -4.24
CA MET A 65 -7.52 -5.60 -3.15
C MET A 65 -7.29 -4.14 -3.54
N HIS A 66 -6.75 -3.90 -4.75
CA HIS A 66 -6.52 -2.54 -5.24
C HIS A 66 -7.83 -1.78 -5.45
N THR A 67 -8.87 -2.45 -5.96
CA THR A 67 -10.20 -1.85 -6.14
C THR A 67 -10.84 -1.49 -4.80
N MET A 68 -10.66 -2.30 -3.76
CA MET A 68 -11.16 -1.99 -2.41
C MET A 68 -10.46 -0.78 -1.79
N GLU A 69 -9.17 -0.62 -2.02
CA GLU A 69 -8.45 0.59 -1.62
C GLU A 69 -9.07 1.84 -2.26
N ASP A 70 -9.28 1.83 -3.57
CA ASP A 70 -9.74 3.00 -4.32
C ASP A 70 -11.24 3.28 -4.20
N ALA A 71 -12.08 2.25 -4.08
CA ALA A 71 -13.53 2.39 -4.01
C ALA A 71 -14.07 2.54 -2.59
N VAL A 72 -13.31 2.11 -1.58
CA VAL A 72 -13.78 2.08 -0.18
C VAL A 72 -12.86 2.88 0.72
N ILE A 73 -11.57 2.53 0.80
CA ILE A 73 -10.65 3.14 1.79
C ILE A 73 -10.41 4.62 1.48
N ASN A 74 -10.06 4.94 0.24
CA ASN A 74 -9.77 6.31 -0.17
C ASN A 74 -11.01 7.23 -0.04
N PRO A 75 -12.22 6.85 -0.51
CA PRO A 75 -13.42 7.64 -0.30
C PRO A 75 -13.83 7.80 1.16
N LEU A 76 -13.67 6.77 2.01
CA LEU A 76 -13.99 6.89 3.45
C LEU A 76 -13.12 7.93 4.16
N LEU A 77 -11.84 8.03 3.78
CA LEU A 77 -10.92 9.06 4.26
C LEU A 77 -11.23 10.44 3.65
N LEU A 78 -11.47 10.52 2.34
CA LEU A 78 -11.69 11.78 1.63
C LEU A 78 -13.04 12.44 1.94
N LEU A 79 -14.10 11.64 2.10
CA LEU A 79 -15.45 12.10 2.43
C LEU A 79 -15.63 12.37 3.93
N GLY A 80 -14.60 12.14 4.75
CA GLY A 80 -14.62 12.46 6.18
C GLY A 80 -15.45 11.51 7.04
N PHE A 81 -15.88 10.35 6.52
CA PHE A 81 -16.54 9.31 7.32
C PHE A 81 -15.59 8.72 8.37
N VAL A 82 -14.29 8.69 8.07
CA VAL A 82 -13.22 8.34 9.01
C VAL A 82 -12.22 9.49 9.04
N SER A 83 -12.20 10.25 10.13
CA SER A 83 -11.21 11.31 10.34
C SER A 83 -10.02 10.79 11.12
N VAL A 84 -8.84 10.81 10.53
CA VAL A 84 -7.58 10.61 11.25
C VAL A 84 -7.04 11.99 11.60
N GLU A 85 -6.79 12.27 12.89
CA GLU A 85 -6.15 13.53 13.28
C GLU A 85 -4.83 13.72 12.54
N LYS A 86 -4.54 14.95 12.09
CA LYS A 86 -3.34 15.26 11.30
C LYS A 86 -2.04 14.81 11.98
N ASN A 87 -1.99 14.88 13.31
CA ASN A 87 -0.83 14.43 14.10
C ASN A 87 -0.69 12.90 14.17
N GLN A 88 -1.76 12.16 13.88
CA GLN A 88 -1.82 10.70 13.87
C GLN A 88 -1.83 10.11 12.46
N ALA A 89 -2.02 10.93 11.41
CA ALA A 89 -2.05 10.51 10.01
C ALA A 89 -0.80 9.73 9.59
N PHE A 90 0.37 10.08 10.11
CA PHE A 90 1.61 9.34 9.84
C PHE A 90 1.58 7.89 10.32
N LEU A 91 0.90 7.61 11.44
CA LEU A 91 0.79 6.27 12.01
C LEU A 91 -0.41 5.50 11.46
N PHE A 92 -1.56 6.17 11.37
CA PHE A 92 -2.87 5.53 11.17
C PHE A 92 -3.52 5.80 9.81
N SER A 93 -2.89 6.55 8.91
CA SER A 93 -3.41 6.68 7.54
C SER A 93 -3.55 5.30 6.93
N LEU A 94 -4.77 4.91 6.54
CA LEU A 94 -5.06 3.54 6.14
C LEU A 94 -4.29 3.10 4.88
N SER A 95 -3.92 4.05 3.99
CA SER A 95 -3.22 3.75 2.74
C SER A 95 -1.69 3.90 2.83
N VAL A 96 -1.19 4.86 3.62
CA VAL A 96 0.26 5.21 3.67
C VAL A 96 0.83 5.28 5.08
N GLY A 97 0.04 4.98 6.10
CA GLY A 97 0.44 5.01 7.49
C GLY A 97 1.43 3.90 7.83
N MET A 98 2.27 4.16 8.83
CA MET A 98 3.28 3.22 9.28
C MET A 98 2.67 1.89 9.77
N ILE A 99 1.55 1.94 10.49
CA ILE A 99 0.92 0.75 11.07
C ILE A 99 0.38 -0.20 9.98
N PRO A 100 -0.46 0.26 9.02
CA PRO A 100 -0.89 -0.59 7.90
C PRO A 100 0.29 -1.14 7.10
N THR A 101 1.31 -0.32 6.83
CA THR A 101 2.51 -0.73 6.08
C THR A 101 3.24 -1.90 6.75
N ILE A 102 3.49 -1.80 8.06
CA ILE A 102 4.15 -2.86 8.84
C ILE A 102 3.28 -4.11 8.88
N LEU A 103 1.97 -3.96 9.02
CA LEU A 103 1.03 -5.08 9.03
C LEU A 103 1.08 -5.84 7.70
N TYR A 104 0.95 -5.15 6.56
CA TYR A 104 1.01 -5.76 5.24
C TYR A 104 2.36 -6.44 4.98
N LEU A 105 3.46 -5.81 5.39
CA LEU A 105 4.79 -6.43 5.27
C LEU A 105 4.87 -7.71 6.11
N THR A 106 4.41 -7.66 7.37
CA THR A 106 4.43 -8.81 8.29
C THR A 106 3.61 -9.97 7.74
N VAL A 107 2.39 -9.69 7.25
CA VAL A 107 1.52 -10.68 6.60
C VAL A 107 2.21 -11.25 5.35
N GLY A 108 2.77 -10.41 4.48
CA GLY A 108 3.49 -10.86 3.29
C GLY A 108 4.67 -11.78 3.62
N LEU A 109 5.45 -11.44 4.65
CA LEU A 109 6.57 -12.26 5.12
C LEU A 109 6.09 -13.58 5.77
N ALA A 110 4.99 -13.55 6.52
CA ALA A 110 4.41 -14.75 7.12
C ALA A 110 3.92 -15.74 6.03
N ILE A 111 3.21 -15.22 5.02
CA ILE A 111 2.78 -16.00 3.85
C ILE A 111 3.99 -16.60 3.13
N ARG A 112 5.04 -15.80 2.90
CA ARG A 112 6.29 -16.27 2.28
C ARG A 112 6.94 -17.41 3.06
N LYS A 113 7.02 -17.27 4.39
CA LYS A 113 7.60 -18.28 5.29
C LYS A 113 6.78 -19.57 5.22
N TRP A 114 5.45 -19.47 5.26
CA TRP A 114 4.56 -20.62 5.14
C TRP A 114 4.72 -21.34 3.79
N ARG A 115 4.68 -20.60 2.67
CA ARG A 115 4.86 -21.16 1.33
C ARG A 115 6.18 -21.92 1.19
N LYS A 116 7.29 -21.30 1.62
CA LYS A 116 8.61 -21.95 1.60
C LYS A 116 8.65 -23.23 2.43
N LYS A 117 8.07 -23.23 3.64
CA LYS A 117 8.01 -24.43 4.49
C LYS A 117 7.31 -25.59 3.78
N GLN A 118 6.21 -25.32 3.05
CA GLN A 118 5.51 -26.33 2.26
C GLN A 118 6.32 -26.86 1.08
N GLU A 119 7.16 -26.02 0.47
CA GLU A 119 8.05 -26.44 -0.62
C GLU A 119 9.19 -27.34 -0.11
N TYR A 120 9.85 -26.97 1.00
CA TYR A 120 10.92 -27.79 1.58
C TYR A 120 10.39 -29.10 2.20
N GLY A 121 9.21 -29.09 2.79
CA GLY A 121 8.59 -30.30 3.36
C GLY A 121 8.08 -31.30 2.32
N LYS A 122 7.92 -30.89 1.05
CA LYS A 122 7.55 -31.77 -0.07
C LYS A 122 8.75 -32.38 -0.80
N ALA A 123 9.95 -31.90 -0.51
CA ALA A 123 11.20 -32.33 -1.14
C ALA A 123 12.02 -33.32 -0.27
N SER A 124 11.48 -33.72 0.88
CA SER A 124 12.01 -34.74 1.80
C SER A 124 11.09 -35.95 1.82
#